data_AF-A0A6V7H6E1-F1
#
_entry.id   AF-A0A6V7H6E1-F1
#
_cell.length_a   1.000
_cell.length_b   1.000
_cell.length_c   1.000
_cell.angle_alpha   90.00
_cell.angle_beta   90.00
_cell.angle_gamma   90.00
#
_symmetry.space_group_name_H-M   'P 1'
#
loop_
_entity.id
_entity.type
_entity.pdbx_description
1 polymer ?
#
loop_
_entity_poly.entity_id
_entity_poly.type
_entity_poly.pdbx_seq_one_letter_code
_entity_poly.pdbx_strand_id
1 'polypeptide(L)'
;MDIRIVKIAEDKDFEKLKHLYDDNNDWRLDYNKPDLSVWTKSVSGISFRMVKIRTRFPDVLPETLYDVLHDPEYRKVWDTHMIESKDIGFFNPNNDIGYIVRPSRNGDGSELGYVSHTDPHGKLPVWLVNKVTQIFAPRMVKKLHKASVAYPNWKLLNNPNYKPWHFPEQIASPRIRIED
;
A
#
# COMPACT_ATOMS: atom_id res chain seq x y z
N MET A 1 0.85 21.42 -2.84
CA MET A 1 1.78 20.62 -2.03
C MET A 1 2.85 21.60 -1.59
N ASP A 2 2.94 21.88 -0.29
CA ASP A 2 4.01 22.72 0.23
C ASP A 2 5.32 21.93 0.13
N ILE A 3 6.20 22.39 -0.75
CA ILE A 3 7.45 21.70 -1.07
C ILE A 3 8.38 21.90 0.13
N ARG A 4 8.99 20.81 0.65
CA ARG A 4 10.02 20.78 1.71
C ARG A 4 9.56 20.92 3.17
N ILE A 5 8.28 20.74 3.47
CA ILE A 5 7.81 20.69 4.87
C ILE A 5 7.42 19.25 5.21
N VAL A 6 8.08 18.67 6.21
CA VAL A 6 7.63 17.40 6.81
C VAL A 6 6.45 17.72 7.72
N LYS A 7 5.34 17.01 7.51
CA LYS A 7 4.16 17.13 8.36
C LYS A 7 3.59 15.75 8.66
N ILE A 8 2.96 15.64 9.82
CA ILE A 8 2.13 14.48 10.15
C ILE A 8 0.87 14.54 9.27
N ALA A 9 0.45 13.40 8.71
CA ALA A 9 -0.79 13.36 7.93
C ALA A 9 -1.99 13.62 8.84
N GLU A 10 -2.86 14.52 8.39
CA GLU A 10 -4.12 14.86 9.06
C GLU A 10 -5.30 14.22 8.32
N ASP A 11 -6.48 14.24 8.93
CA ASP A 11 -7.73 13.72 8.33
C ASP A 11 -7.95 14.22 6.89
N LYS A 12 -7.63 15.49 6.62
CA LYS A 12 -7.73 16.09 5.27
C LYS A 12 -6.82 15.42 4.25
N ASP A 13 -5.67 14.89 4.66
CA ASP A 13 -4.76 14.18 3.75
C ASP A 13 -5.29 12.76 3.46
N PHE A 14 -5.90 12.09 4.45
CA PHE A 14 -6.61 10.83 4.24
C PHE A 14 -7.85 10.99 3.35
N GLU A 15 -8.59 12.09 3.51
CA GLU A 15 -9.71 12.45 2.62
C GLU A 15 -9.24 12.66 1.18
N LYS A 16 -8.11 13.35 0.97
CA LYS A 16 -7.50 13.49 -0.36
C LYS A 16 -7.10 12.14 -0.94
N LEU A 17 -6.49 11.25 -0.15
CA LEU A 17 -6.13 9.90 -0.61
C LEU A 17 -7.38 9.10 -1.02
N LYS A 18 -8.43 9.17 -0.20
CA LYS A 18 -9.72 8.54 -0.51
C LYS A 18 -10.33 9.10 -1.79
N HIS A 19 -10.27 10.42 -1.98
CA HIS A 19 -10.73 11.07 -3.20
C HIS A 19 -9.90 10.62 -4.42
N LEU A 20 -8.57 10.60 -4.32
CA LEU A 20 -7.69 10.11 -5.39
C LEU A 20 -8.00 8.65 -5.79
N TYR A 21 -8.39 7.84 -4.81
CA TYR A 21 -8.76 6.46 -5.02
C TYR A 21 -10.15 6.30 -5.66
N ASP A 22 -11.19 6.88 -5.06
CA ASP A 22 -12.59 6.71 -5.48
C ASP A 22 -12.91 7.50 -6.76
N ASP A 23 -12.26 8.64 -7.01
CA ASP A 23 -12.43 9.44 -8.23
C ASP A 23 -11.57 8.91 -9.39
N ASN A 24 -12.23 8.61 -10.51
CA ASN A 24 -11.59 8.15 -11.74
C ASN A 24 -11.46 9.25 -12.81
N ASN A 25 -11.84 10.50 -12.50
CA ASN A 25 -11.67 11.62 -13.42
C ASN A 25 -10.18 11.87 -13.70
N ASP A 26 -9.86 12.07 -14.98
CA ASP A 26 -8.51 12.18 -15.54
C ASP A 26 -7.60 10.96 -15.35
N TRP A 27 -8.13 9.84 -14.87
CA TRP A 27 -7.41 8.58 -14.80
C TRP A 27 -7.64 7.77 -16.07
N ARG A 28 -6.56 7.34 -16.71
CA ARG A 28 -6.61 6.41 -17.83
C ARG A 28 -6.58 4.97 -17.30
N LEU A 29 -7.60 4.17 -17.61
CA LEU A 29 -7.61 2.74 -17.32
C LEU A 29 -6.64 2.01 -18.27
N ASP A 30 -5.57 1.44 -17.72
CA ASP A 30 -4.51 0.77 -18.49
C ASP A 30 -4.58 -0.75 -18.42
N TYR A 31 -5.18 -1.30 -17.37
CA TYR A 31 -5.39 -2.73 -17.20
C TYR A 31 -6.73 -2.99 -16.52
N ASN A 32 -7.52 -3.93 -17.04
CA ASN A 32 -8.83 -4.27 -16.50
C ASN A 32 -9.10 -5.77 -16.59
N LYS A 33 -9.29 -6.39 -15.43
CA LYS A 33 -9.73 -7.77 -15.21
C LYS A 33 -10.78 -7.77 -14.09
N PRO A 34 -11.61 -8.84 -13.96
CA PRO A 34 -12.73 -8.88 -13.02
C PRO A 34 -12.38 -8.41 -11.60
N ASP A 35 -11.23 -8.85 -11.08
CA ASP A 35 -10.80 -8.53 -9.72
C ASP A 35 -9.60 -7.58 -9.66
N LEU A 36 -9.15 -7.02 -10.78
CA LEU A 36 -7.99 -6.11 -10.83
C LEU A 36 -8.15 -5.04 -11.90
N SER A 37 -8.14 -3.79 -11.47
CA SER A 37 -8.06 -2.63 -12.34
C SER A 37 -6.83 -1.78 -11.99
N VAL A 38 -6.15 -1.29 -13.03
CA VAL A 38 -4.99 -0.40 -12.90
C VAL A 38 -5.22 0.83 -13.77
N TRP A 39 -5.05 2.00 -13.17
CA TRP A 39 -5.12 3.28 -13.86
C TRP A 39 -3.80 4.03 -13.76
N THR A 40 -3.52 4.88 -14.75
CA THR A 40 -2.47 5.89 -14.66
C THR A 40 -3.01 7.30 -14.88
N LYS A 41 -2.36 8.27 -14.22
CA LYS A 41 -2.65 9.70 -14.39
C LYS A 41 -1.34 10.44 -14.62
N SER A 42 -1.31 11.25 -15.67
CA SER A 42 -0.21 12.18 -15.92
C SER A 42 -0.35 13.38 -14.99
N VAL A 43 0.77 13.88 -14.46
CA VAL A 43 0.81 15.07 -13.62
C VAL A 43 1.61 16.14 -14.34
N SER A 44 1.06 17.35 -14.46
CA SER A 44 1.73 18.45 -15.15
C SER A 44 3.10 18.74 -14.53
N GLY A 45 4.13 18.88 -15.36
CA GLY A 45 5.51 19.11 -14.92
C GLY A 45 6.26 17.87 -14.41
N ILE A 46 5.65 16.68 -14.39
CA ILE A 46 6.28 15.45 -13.93
C ILE A 46 6.22 14.37 -15.02
N SER A 47 7.36 13.75 -15.30
CA SER A 47 7.50 12.73 -16.36
C SER A 47 7.00 11.34 -15.94
N PHE A 48 7.00 11.07 -14.63
CA PHE A 48 6.46 9.85 -14.03
C PHE A 48 4.96 9.96 -13.81
N ARG A 49 4.24 8.90 -14.19
CA ARG A 49 2.79 8.83 -13.99
C ARG A 49 2.46 8.37 -12.57
N MET A 50 1.36 8.88 -12.04
CA MET A 50 0.71 8.27 -10.90
C MET A 50 0.12 6.93 -11.32
N VAL A 51 0.14 5.96 -10.42
CA VAL A 51 -0.47 4.64 -10.60
C VAL A 51 -1.50 4.43 -9.51
N LYS A 52 -2.70 4.00 -9.92
CA LYS A 52 -3.77 3.57 -9.04
C LYS A 52 -4.09 2.12 -9.32
N ILE A 53 -4.15 1.30 -8.27
CA ILE A 53 -4.53 -0.11 -8.33
C ILE A 53 -5.77 -0.31 -7.47
N ARG A 54 -6.74 -1.04 -7.99
CA ARG A 54 -7.90 -1.54 -7.25
C ARG A 54 -7.99 -3.04 -7.48
N THR A 55 -8.01 -3.81 -6.40
CA THR A 55 -8.14 -5.26 -6.47
C THR A 55 -9.16 -5.76 -5.46
N ARG A 56 -9.84 -6.86 -5.80
CA ARG A 56 -10.80 -7.54 -4.92
C ARG A 56 -10.29 -8.93 -4.56
N PHE A 57 -10.50 -9.33 -3.32
CA PHE A 57 -10.20 -10.66 -2.80
C PHE A 57 -11.46 -11.22 -2.10
N PRO A 58 -12.27 -12.05 -2.77
CA PRO A 58 -13.56 -12.51 -2.25
C PRO A 58 -13.43 -13.41 -1.01
N ASP A 59 -12.29 -14.06 -0.86
CA ASP A 59 -11.97 -15.08 0.15
C ASP A 59 -11.02 -14.57 1.26
N VAL A 60 -10.67 -13.28 1.24
CA VAL A 60 -9.78 -12.66 2.23
C VAL A 60 -10.52 -11.54 2.96
N LEU A 61 -10.53 -11.61 4.29
CA LEU A 61 -11.11 -10.57 5.13
C LEU A 61 -10.26 -9.29 5.12
N PRO A 62 -10.89 -8.10 5.23
CA PRO A 62 -10.18 -6.81 5.31
C PRO A 62 -9.11 -6.79 6.41
N GLU A 63 -9.40 -7.36 7.57
CA GLU A 63 -8.52 -7.40 8.73
C GLU A 63 -7.26 -8.23 8.45
N THR A 64 -7.43 -9.39 7.80
CA THR A 64 -6.30 -10.24 7.38
C THR A 64 -5.42 -9.51 6.36
N LEU A 65 -6.03 -8.78 5.43
CA LEU A 65 -5.28 -8.03 4.43
C LEU A 65 -4.53 -6.86 5.04
N TYR A 66 -5.15 -6.15 5.99
CA TYR A 66 -4.52 -5.10 6.77
C TYR A 66 -3.31 -5.64 7.52
N ASP A 67 -3.46 -6.77 8.22
CA ASP A 67 -2.35 -7.41 8.93
C ASP A 67 -1.19 -7.80 8.01
N VAL A 68 -1.47 -8.41 6.85
CA VAL A 68 -0.40 -8.82 5.91
C VAL A 68 0.39 -7.64 5.35
N LEU A 69 -0.26 -6.49 5.18
CA LEU A 69 0.40 -5.28 4.69
C LEU A 69 1.29 -4.64 5.76
N HIS A 70 0.93 -4.76 7.04
CA HIS A 70 1.62 -4.10 8.16
C HIS A 70 2.57 -5.01 8.94
N ASP A 71 2.59 -6.33 8.70
CA ASP A 71 3.54 -7.24 9.35
C ASP A 71 4.90 -7.26 8.61
N PRO A 72 5.96 -6.60 9.13
CA PRO A 72 7.25 -6.53 8.46
C PRO A 72 8.00 -7.87 8.46
N GLU A 73 7.75 -8.75 9.44
CA GLU A 73 8.34 -10.08 9.48
C GLU A 73 7.75 -10.93 8.36
N TYR A 74 6.43 -10.89 8.21
CA TYR A 74 5.75 -11.62 7.15
C TYR A 74 6.03 -11.03 5.78
N ARG A 75 6.23 -9.71 5.67
CA ARG A 75 6.55 -9.06 4.39
C ARG A 75 7.81 -9.64 3.75
N LYS A 76 8.83 -9.97 4.53
CA LYS A 76 10.06 -10.64 4.07
C LYS A 76 9.81 -12.06 3.54
N VAL A 77 8.74 -12.71 4.01
CA VAL A 77 8.39 -14.07 3.58
C VAL A 77 7.75 -14.06 2.19
N TRP A 78 6.80 -13.16 1.94
CA TRP A 78 5.99 -13.20 0.71
C TRP A 78 6.42 -12.21 -0.38
N ASP A 79 7.01 -11.08 -0.01
CA ASP A 79 7.49 -10.07 -0.95
C ASP A 79 8.94 -10.38 -1.36
N THR A 80 9.09 -11.08 -2.48
CA THR A 80 10.40 -11.49 -3.00
C THR A 80 11.34 -10.34 -3.36
N HIS A 81 10.85 -9.09 -3.42
CA HIS A 81 11.68 -7.91 -3.68
C HIS A 81 12.00 -7.13 -2.40
N MET A 82 11.42 -7.52 -1.26
CA MET A 82 11.74 -6.93 0.04
C MET A 82 13.05 -7.53 0.56
N ILE A 83 14.12 -6.73 0.59
CA ILE A 83 15.39 -7.13 1.20
C ILE A 83 15.29 -7.00 2.72
N GLU A 84 14.95 -5.80 3.20
CA GLU A 84 14.75 -5.50 4.61
C GLU A 84 13.75 -4.35 4.75
N SER A 85 12.90 -4.42 5.78
CA SER A 85 12.11 -3.30 6.28
C SER A 85 12.35 -3.20 7.78
N LYS A 86 12.67 -2.00 8.26
CA LYS A 86 12.91 -1.71 9.66
C LYS A 86 12.41 -0.31 9.98
N ASP A 87 11.63 -0.19 11.04
CA ASP A 87 11.19 1.10 11.54
C ASP A 87 12.38 1.83 12.18
N ILE A 88 12.66 3.03 11.68
CA ILE A 88 13.71 3.91 12.22
C ILE A 88 13.16 4.67 13.44
N GLY A 89 11.87 4.99 13.42
CA GLY A 89 11.10 5.59 14.51
C GLY A 89 9.70 5.95 14.03
N PHE A 90 8.86 6.46 14.93
CA PHE A 90 7.46 6.78 14.62
C PHE A 90 7.09 8.19 15.08
N PHE A 91 6.28 8.90 14.28
CA PHE A 91 5.73 10.21 14.68
C PHE A 91 4.48 10.05 15.55
N ASN A 92 3.55 9.22 15.06
CA ASN A 92 2.38 8.73 15.77
C ASN A 92 2.02 7.32 15.25
N PRO A 93 1.17 6.56 15.97
CA PRO A 93 0.87 5.17 15.60
C PRO A 93 0.10 4.98 14.28
N ASN A 94 -0.50 6.04 13.73
CA ASN A 94 -1.48 5.97 12.63
C ASN A 94 -0.98 6.65 11.34
N ASN A 95 0.30 7.07 11.26
CA ASN A 95 0.83 7.87 10.14
C ASN A 95 1.56 7.05 9.08
N ASP A 96 1.43 5.71 9.09
CA ASP A 96 1.99 4.83 8.06
C ASP A 96 0.86 4.37 7.13
N ILE A 97 0.61 5.09 6.03
CA ILE A 97 -0.44 4.68 5.08
C ILE A 97 0.02 4.84 3.62
N GLY A 98 0.13 3.69 2.95
CA GLY A 98 0.20 3.57 1.49
C GLY A 98 -1.02 2.87 0.86
N TYR A 99 -1.91 2.27 1.66
CA TYR A 99 -2.97 1.38 1.19
C TYR A 99 -4.34 1.73 1.77
N ILE A 100 -5.40 1.50 1.01
CA ILE A 100 -6.79 1.54 1.48
C ILE A 100 -7.33 0.11 1.47
N VAL A 101 -7.74 -0.40 2.62
CA VAL A 101 -8.41 -1.70 2.73
C VAL A 101 -9.84 -1.48 3.20
N ARG A 102 -10.82 -2.10 2.53
CA ARG A 102 -12.23 -2.02 2.93
C ARG A 102 -12.98 -3.33 2.64
N PRO A 103 -14.12 -3.57 3.30
CA PRO A 103 -15.05 -4.60 2.85
C PRO A 103 -15.40 -4.42 1.38
N SER A 104 -15.49 -5.54 0.66
CA SER A 104 -15.89 -5.53 -0.75
C SER A 104 -17.30 -4.97 -0.91
N ARG A 105 -17.50 -4.15 -1.95
CA ARG A 105 -18.82 -3.62 -2.29
C ARG A 105 -19.81 -4.70 -2.73
N ASN A 106 -19.31 -5.89 -3.07
CA ASN A 106 -20.13 -7.04 -3.45
C ASN A 106 -20.65 -7.84 -2.23
N GLY A 107 -20.27 -7.43 -1.01
CA GLY A 107 -20.69 -8.09 0.24
C GLY A 107 -19.80 -9.25 0.68
N ASP A 108 -18.72 -9.56 -0.05
CA ASP A 108 -17.84 -10.69 0.22
C ASP A 108 -16.34 -10.32 0.21
N GLY A 109 -15.61 -10.73 1.25
CA GLY A 109 -14.17 -10.51 1.35
C GLY A 109 -13.77 -9.03 1.39
N SER A 110 -12.69 -8.68 0.69
CA SER A 110 -12.04 -7.37 0.80
C SER A 110 -11.75 -6.73 -0.55
N GLU A 111 -11.61 -5.41 -0.51
CA GLU A 111 -11.08 -4.60 -1.59
C GLU A 111 -9.86 -3.83 -1.11
N LEU A 112 -8.81 -3.84 -1.92
CA LEU A 112 -7.58 -3.10 -1.71
C LEU A 112 -7.41 -2.03 -2.79
N GLY A 113 -7.22 -0.81 -2.33
CA GLY A 113 -6.79 0.35 -3.09
C GLY A 113 -5.35 0.71 -2.80
N TYR A 114 -4.61 1.10 -3.83
CA TYR A 114 -3.26 1.62 -3.73
C TYR A 114 -3.09 2.78 -4.71
N VAL A 115 -2.56 3.91 -4.26
CA VAL A 115 -2.23 5.06 -5.11
C VAL A 115 -0.79 5.45 -4.84
N SER A 116 0.02 5.54 -5.89
CA SER A 116 1.45 5.84 -5.76
C SER A 116 1.91 6.79 -6.84
N HIS A 117 2.84 7.66 -6.47
CA HIS A 117 3.60 8.50 -7.39
C HIS A 117 5.07 8.37 -7.03
N THR A 118 5.80 7.56 -7.78
CA THR A 118 7.16 7.17 -7.43
C THR A 118 8.11 7.43 -8.59
N ASP A 119 9.16 8.19 -8.31
CA ASP A 119 10.37 8.25 -9.15
C ASP A 119 11.39 7.25 -8.55
N PRO A 120 11.68 6.13 -9.23
CA PRO A 120 12.66 5.16 -8.72
C PRO A 120 14.10 5.68 -8.82
N HIS A 121 14.33 6.83 -9.47
CA HIS A 121 15.63 7.35 -9.87
C HIS A 121 16.46 6.31 -10.68
N GLY A 122 17.71 6.65 -11.02
CA GLY A 122 18.62 5.76 -11.73
C GLY A 122 18.60 5.87 -13.26
N LYS A 123 18.90 4.77 -13.96
CA LYS A 123 19.18 4.75 -15.42
C LYS A 123 18.02 4.26 -16.29
N LEU A 124 16.89 3.89 -15.70
CA LEU A 124 15.76 3.37 -16.47
C LEU A 124 15.04 4.51 -17.21
N PRO A 125 14.76 4.36 -18.51
CA PRO A 125 13.97 5.35 -19.24
C PRO A 125 12.57 5.51 -18.64
N VAL A 126 12.06 6.74 -18.57
CA VAL A 126 10.73 7.06 -18.02
C VAL A 126 9.61 6.25 -18.65
N TRP A 127 9.63 6.08 -19.98
CA TRP A 127 8.61 5.29 -20.69
C TRP A 127 8.59 3.83 -20.20
N LEU A 128 9.75 3.28 -19.84
CA LEU A 128 9.89 1.92 -19.36
C LEU A 128 9.36 1.81 -17.94
N VAL A 129 9.71 2.73 -17.05
CA VAL A 129 9.18 2.79 -15.68
C VAL A 129 7.64 2.83 -15.69
N ASN A 130 7.06 3.73 -16.50
CA ASN A 130 5.61 3.88 -16.60
C ASN A 130 4.90 2.62 -17.12
N LYS A 131 5.57 1.81 -17.97
CA LYS A 131 5.01 0.56 -18.52
C LYS A 131 5.18 -0.63 -17.58
N VAL A 132 6.32 -0.69 -16.90
CA VAL A 132 6.73 -1.80 -16.04
C VAL A 132 5.83 -1.93 -14.82
N THR A 133 5.38 -0.82 -14.23
CA THR A 133 4.48 -0.83 -13.07
C THR A 133 3.15 -1.53 -13.37
N GLN A 134 2.63 -1.40 -14.60
CA GLN A 134 1.40 -2.07 -15.05
C GLN A 134 1.59 -3.59 -15.18
N ILE A 135 2.80 -4.04 -15.54
CA ILE A 135 3.13 -5.47 -15.68
C ILE A 135 3.31 -6.13 -14.31
N PHE A 136 3.88 -5.41 -13.35
CA PHE A 136 4.12 -5.95 -12.01
C PHE A 136 2.87 -6.01 -11.15
N ALA A 137 1.91 -5.09 -11.34
CA ALA A 137 0.68 -5.06 -10.55
C ALA A 137 -0.04 -6.42 -10.47
N PRO A 138 -0.33 -7.15 -11.57
CA PRO A 138 -0.95 -8.48 -11.49
C PRO A 138 -0.13 -9.51 -10.70
N ARG A 139 1.21 -9.49 -10.84
CA ARG A 139 2.09 -10.42 -10.13
C ARG A 139 2.11 -10.12 -8.64
N MET A 140 2.17 -8.84 -8.28
CA MET A 140 2.12 -8.36 -6.89
C MET A 140 0.80 -8.75 -6.23
N VAL A 141 -0.33 -8.47 -6.89
CA VAL A 141 -1.68 -8.80 -6.41
C VAL A 141 -1.83 -10.31 -6.19
N LYS A 142 -1.36 -11.14 -7.12
CA LYS A 142 -1.40 -12.61 -6.97
C LYS A 142 -0.55 -13.11 -5.81
N LYS A 143 0.63 -12.50 -5.56
CA LYS A 143 1.47 -12.85 -4.41
C LYS A 143 0.82 -12.42 -3.10
N LEU A 144 0.29 -11.21 -3.06
CA LEU A 144 -0.41 -10.68 -1.89
C LEU A 144 -1.62 -11.55 -1.52
N HIS A 145 -2.44 -11.94 -2.50
CA HIS A 145 -3.58 -12.84 -2.27
C HIS A 145 -3.14 -14.16 -1.61
N LYS A 146 -2.14 -14.83 -2.20
CA LYS A 146 -1.58 -16.07 -1.63
C LYS A 146 -1.04 -15.86 -0.22
N ALA A 147 -0.36 -14.74 0.01
CA ALA A 147 0.17 -14.39 1.32
C ALA A 147 -0.96 -14.20 2.34
N SER A 148 -2.03 -13.51 1.97
CA SER A 148 -3.22 -13.29 2.82
C SER A 148 -3.95 -14.56 3.17
N VAL A 149 -4.10 -15.50 2.23
CA VAL A 149 -4.69 -16.81 2.51
C VAL A 149 -3.82 -17.61 3.49
N ALA A 150 -2.50 -17.54 3.38
CA ALA A 150 -1.57 -18.28 4.25
C ALA A 150 -1.31 -17.61 5.61
N TYR A 151 -1.57 -16.31 5.74
CA TYR A 151 -1.15 -15.51 6.88
C TYR A 151 -1.70 -15.97 8.23
N PRO A 152 -3.00 -16.32 8.40
CA PRO A 152 -3.51 -16.74 9.71
C PRO A 152 -2.73 -17.92 10.28
N ASN A 153 -2.41 -18.92 9.45
CA ASN A 153 -1.63 -20.09 9.86
C ASN A 153 -0.18 -19.73 10.18
N TRP A 154 0.43 -18.86 9.37
CA TRP A 154 1.79 -18.41 9.63
C TRP A 154 1.89 -17.62 10.94
N LYS A 155 0.95 -16.69 11.17
CA LYS A 155 0.99 -15.79 12.32
C LYS A 155 0.80 -16.52 13.65
N LEU A 156 0.03 -17.62 13.67
CA LEU A 156 -0.09 -18.51 14.84
C LEU A 156 1.27 -19.04 15.33
N LEU A 157 2.22 -19.23 14.42
CA LEU A 157 3.54 -19.78 14.72
C LEU A 157 4.61 -18.70 14.92
N ASN A 158 4.31 -17.42 14.63
CA ASN A 158 5.27 -16.32 14.58
C ASN A 158 4.75 -15.12 15.37
N ASN A 159 4.85 -15.20 16.69
CA ASN A 159 4.43 -14.14 17.62
C ASN A 159 2.98 -13.67 17.37
N PRO A 160 1.97 -14.54 17.59
CA PRO A 160 0.58 -14.26 17.19
C PRO A 160 -0.02 -13.00 17.80
N ASN A 161 0.43 -12.63 19.00
CA ASN A 161 -0.05 -11.47 19.74
C ASN A 161 0.73 -10.18 19.44
N TYR A 162 1.83 -10.27 18.68
CA TYR A 162 2.63 -9.11 18.31
C TYR A 162 2.09 -8.49 17.02
N LYS A 163 1.33 -7.40 17.19
CA LYS A 163 0.70 -6.60 16.14
C LYS A 163 0.73 -5.12 16.55
N PRO A 164 1.89 -4.45 16.52
CA PRO A 164 2.03 -3.05 16.94
C PRO A 164 1.16 -2.06 16.16
N TRP A 165 0.74 -2.41 14.94
CA TRP A 165 -0.22 -1.65 14.14
C TRP A 165 -1.67 -1.68 14.68
N HIS A 166 -2.01 -2.64 15.54
CA HIS A 166 -3.28 -2.66 16.29
C HIS A 166 -3.11 -2.23 17.74
N PHE A 167 -1.94 -2.52 18.31
CA PHE A 167 -1.60 -2.33 19.72
C PHE A 167 -0.35 -1.44 19.85
N PRO A 168 -0.50 -0.10 19.76
CA PRO A 168 0.63 0.83 19.73
C PRO A 168 1.58 0.74 20.93
N GLU A 169 1.10 0.22 22.07
CA GLU A 169 1.92 -0.06 23.25
C GLU A 169 3.03 -1.09 23.00
N GLN A 170 2.94 -1.87 21.91
CA GLN A 170 3.95 -2.84 21.49
C GLN A 170 5.06 -2.21 20.63
N ILE A 171 4.95 -0.94 20.23
CA ILE A 171 5.95 -0.26 19.41
C ILE A 171 7.23 -0.05 20.21
N ALA A 172 8.33 -0.67 19.75
CA ALA A 172 9.64 -0.57 20.39
C ALA A 172 10.55 0.52 19.80
N SER A 173 10.20 1.09 18.64
CA SER A 173 10.99 2.12 17.98
C SER A 173 10.86 3.48 18.70
N PRO A 174 11.86 4.37 18.61
CA PRO A 174 11.79 5.66 19.28
C PRO A 174 10.74 6.57 18.64
N ARG A 175 10.10 7.43 19.46
CA ARG A 175 9.22 8.48 18.95
C ARG A 175 10.07 9.63 18.39
N ILE A 176 9.82 10.00 17.14
CA ILE A 176 10.50 11.09 16.42
C ILE A 176 9.65 12.37 16.49
N ARG A 177 10.29 13.53 16.66
CA ARG A 177 9.66 14.85 16.58
C ARG A 177 9.86 15.43 15.19
N ILE A 178 8.93 16.27 14.74
CA ILE A 178 9.05 16.95 13.43
C ILE A 178 10.30 17.85 13.36
N GLU A 179 10.79 18.28 14.52
CA GLU A 179 11.93 19.18 14.69
C GLU A 179 13.30 18.47 14.62
N ASP A 180 13.32 17.13 14.70
CA ASP A 180 14.55 16.30 14.65
C ASP A 180 15.09 16.18 13.21
#